data_AF-A0A7X8RAE1-F1
#
_entry.id   AF-A0A7X8RAE1-F1
#
_cell.length_a   1.000
_cell.length_b   1.000
_cell.length_c   1.000
_cell.angle_alpha   90.00
_cell.angle_beta   90.00
_cell.angle_gamma   90.00
#
_symmetry.space_group_name_H-M   'P 1'
#
loop_
_entity.id
_entity.type
_entity.pdbx_description
1 polymer ?
#
loop_
_entity_poly.entity_id
_entity_poly.type
_entity_poly.pdbx_seq_one_letter_code
_entity_poly.pdbx_strand_id
1 'polypeptide(L)' 'MFKIAVLPGDGIGVEIVPQAVKALQAISEKYGHTFSFTEALVGGAAYDAQGHPLPAATLELCKSSDAVLLGAI' A
#
# COMPACT_ATOMS: atom_id res chain seq x y z
N MET A 1 -10.39 2.27 -13.30
CA MET A 1 -9.65 2.80 -12.14
C MET A 1 -9.15 1.63 -11.34
N PHE A 2 -7.84 1.41 -11.30
CA PHE A 2 -7.21 0.29 -10.61
C PHE A 2 -7.06 0.63 -9.12
N LYS A 3 -7.62 -0.18 -8.24
CA LYS A 3 -7.52 -0.05 -6.79
C LYS A 3 -6.26 -0.75 -6.29
N ILE A 4 -5.39 -0.01 -5.63
CA ILE A 4 -4.12 -0.51 -5.12
C ILE A 4 -4.11 -0.29 -3.60
N ALA A 5 -4.07 -1.39 -2.86
CA ALA A 5 -3.76 -1.35 -1.44
C ALA A 5 -2.26 -1.06 -1.29
N VAL A 6 -1.91 0.00 -0.60
CA VAL A 6 -0.53 0.42 -0.38
C VAL A 6 -0.14 0.08 1.05
N LEU A 7 0.83 -0.80 1.21
CA LEU A 7 1.28 -1.30 2.50
C LEU A 7 2.77 -0.97 2.68
N PRO A 8 3.12 0.21 3.23
CA PRO A 8 4.51 0.62 3.39
C PRO A 8 5.33 -0.32 4.27
N GLY A 9 4.70 -0.89 5.30
CA GLY A 9 5.34 -1.76 6.29
C GLY A 9 6.31 -1.00 7.18
N ASP A 10 7.50 -1.56 7.38
CA ASP A 10 8.49 -1.13 8.38
C ASP A 10 9.83 -0.72 7.73
N GLY A 11 10.67 -0.05 8.53
CA GLY A 11 12.03 0.33 8.13
C GLY A 11 12.05 1.11 6.81
N ILE A 12 12.87 0.67 5.86
CA ILE A 12 13.01 1.34 4.55
C ILE A 12 11.71 1.34 3.72
N GLY A 13 10.74 0.48 4.05
CA GLY A 13 9.47 0.39 3.34
C GLY A 13 8.70 1.71 3.34
N VAL A 14 8.72 2.45 4.45
CA VAL A 14 8.04 3.75 4.58
C VAL A 14 8.67 4.85 3.72
N GLU A 15 9.96 4.70 3.36
CA GLU A 15 10.69 5.67 2.54
C GLU A 15 10.54 5.38 1.04
N ILE A 16 10.57 4.10 0.64
CA ILE A 16 10.61 3.71 -0.77
C ILE A 16 9.22 3.61 -1.41
N VAL A 17 8.19 3.21 -0.66
CA VAL A 17 6.83 3.03 -1.19
C VAL A 17 6.23 4.34 -1.74
N PRO A 18 6.41 5.50 -1.09
CA PRO A 18 5.98 6.77 -1.68
C PRO A 18 6.62 7.07 -3.05
N GLN A 19 7.86 6.62 -3.30
CA GLN A 19 8.49 6.80 -4.62
C GLN A 19 7.90 5.87 -5.68
N ALA A 20 7.53 4.64 -5.29
CA ALA A 20 6.80 3.73 -6.17
C ALA A 20 5.43 4.30 -6.57
N VAL A 21 4.70 4.90 -5.62
CA VAL A 21 3.44 5.60 -5.91
C VAL A 21 3.65 6.76 -6.90
N LYS A 22 4.70 7.57 -6.74
CA LYS A 22 5.03 8.64 -7.70
C LYS A 22 5.32 8.10 -9.11
N ALA A 23 6.03 6.98 -9.22
CA ALA A 23 6.28 6.36 -10.51
C ALA A 23 4.97 5.88 -11.18
N LEU A 24 4.05 5.30 -10.40
CA LEU A 24 2.73 4.91 -10.89
C LEU A 24 1.87 6.12 -11.30
N GLN A 25 1.96 7.24 -10.59
CA GLN A 25 1.30 8.49 -10.98
C GLN A 25 1.83 9.02 -12.33
N ALA A 26 3.15 9.02 -12.54
CA ALA A 26 3.72 9.40 -13.84
C ALA A 26 3.27 8.47 -14.99
N ILE A 27 3.13 7.17 -14.71
CA ILE A 27 2.55 6.19 -15.65
C ILE A 27 1.06 6.51 -15.91
N SER A 28 0.31 6.89 -14.87
CA SER A 28 -1.08 7.33 -14.97
C SER A 28 -1.22 8.47 -15.98
N GLU A 29 -0.39 9.51 -15.84
CA GLU A 29 -0.38 10.69 -16.71
C GLU A 29 0.04 10.35 -18.14
N LYS A 30 1.09 9.54 -18.29
CA LYS A 30 1.68 9.22 -19.61
C LYS A 30 0.79 8.32 -20.46
N TYR A 31 0.10 7.36 -19.86
CA TYR A 31 -0.63 6.30 -20.58
C TYR A 31 -2.15 6.37 -20.38
N GLY A 32 -2.65 7.37 -19.67
CA GLY A 32 -4.10 7.54 -19.44
C GLY A 32 -4.69 6.49 -18.51
N HIS A 33 -3.88 5.87 -17.65
CA HIS A 33 -4.40 5.00 -16.60
C HIS A 33 -4.99 5.84 -15.46
N THR A 34 -5.81 5.20 -14.61
CA THR A 34 -6.32 5.81 -13.39
C THR A 34 -6.08 4.86 -12.23
N PHE A 35 -5.36 5.31 -11.22
CA PHE A 35 -5.07 4.55 -10.01
C PHE A 35 -5.80 5.15 -8.80
N SER A 36 -6.22 4.28 -7.88
CA SER A 36 -6.70 4.62 -6.55
C SER A 36 -5.78 3.99 -5.54
N PHE A 37 -5.11 4.80 -4.73
CA PHE A 37 -4.24 4.30 -3.67
C PHE A 37 -4.97 4.39 -2.34
N THR A 38 -4.95 3.30 -1.57
CA THR A 38 -5.47 3.31 -0.20
C THR A 38 -4.43 2.67 0.71
N GLU A 39 -3.92 3.44 1.65
CA GLU A 39 -2.88 3.00 2.57
C GLU A 39 -3.47 2.24 3.77
N ALA A 40 -2.77 1.22 4.24
CA ALA A 40 -3.09 0.51 5.47
C ALA A 40 -1.83 -0.02 6.18
N LEU A 41 -1.96 -0.26 7.47
CA LEU A 41 -0.87 -0.77 8.31
C LEU A 41 -0.64 -2.26 8.07
N VAL A 42 0.62 -2.66 8.05
CA VAL A 42 1.08 -4.06 8.08
C VAL A 42 2.38 -4.13 8.90
N GLY A 43 2.77 -5.32 9.35
CA GLY A 43 4.06 -5.54 9.98
C GLY A 43 4.15 -5.09 11.44
N GLY A 44 5.35 -4.70 11.84
CA GLY A 44 5.64 -4.14 13.16
C GLY A 44 4.78 -2.92 13.47
N ALA A 45 4.66 -1.98 12.52
CA ALA A 45 3.81 -0.80 12.64
C ALA A 45 2.33 -1.15 12.93
N ALA A 46 1.81 -2.23 12.32
CA ALA A 46 0.47 -2.70 12.62
C ALA A 46 0.37 -3.39 13.98
N TYR A 47 1.39 -4.16 14.35
CA TYR A 47 1.44 -4.82 15.65
C TYR A 47 1.48 -3.79 16.79
N ASP A 48 2.31 -2.76 16.67
CA ASP A 48 2.42 -1.69 17.66
C ASP A 48 1.10 -0.91 17.81
N ALA A 49 0.39 -0.68 16.70
CA ALA A 49 -0.85 0.10 16.71
C ALA A 49 -2.10 -0.72 17.09
N GLN A 50 -2.17 -2.00 16.72
CA GLN A 50 -3.41 -2.79 16.75
C GLN A 50 -3.24 -4.20 17.34
N GLY A 51 -2.05 -4.56 17.83
CA GLY A 51 -1.76 -5.86 18.45
C GLY A 51 -1.73 -7.04 17.49
N HIS A 52 -1.75 -6.79 16.17
CA HIS A 52 -1.71 -7.84 15.14
C HIS A 52 -0.94 -7.35 13.90
N PRO A 53 -0.01 -8.13 13.33
CA PRO A 53 0.84 -7.68 12.23
C PRO A 53 0.10 -7.56 10.89
N LEU A 54 -1.09 -8.14 10.80
CA LEU A 54 -2.02 -7.99 9.67
C LEU A 54 -3.44 -7.78 10.21
N PRO A 55 -3.85 -6.54 10.49
CA PRO A 55 -5.20 -6.27 10.99
C PRO A 55 -6.28 -6.72 10.01
N ALA A 56 -7.43 -7.12 10.54
CA ALA A 56 -8.56 -7.55 9.71
C ALA A 56 -8.96 -6.49 8.67
N ALA A 57 -8.94 -5.22 9.05
CA ALA A 57 -9.21 -4.10 8.13
C ALA A 57 -8.21 -4.03 6.97
N THR A 58 -6.92 -4.26 7.22
CA THR A 58 -5.88 -4.31 6.17
C THR A 58 -6.12 -5.48 5.23
N LEU A 59 -6.46 -6.66 5.77
CA LEU A 59 -6.75 -7.84 4.96
C LEU A 59 -7.99 -7.62 4.07
N GLU A 60 -9.05 -7.03 4.61
CA GLU A 60 -10.24 -6.70 3.82
C GLU A 60 -9.97 -5.64 2.75
N LEU A 61 -9.12 -4.65 3.04
CA LEU A 61 -8.65 -3.70 2.03
C LEU A 61 -7.93 -4.43 0.89
N CYS A 62 -7.02 -5.36 1.20
CA CYS A 62 -6.29 -6.12 0.19
C CYS A 62 -7.23 -6.95 -0.68
N LYS A 63 -8.21 -7.64 -0.08
CA LYS A 63 -9.21 -8.44 -0.82
C LYS A 63 -10.12 -7.60 -1.71
N SER A 64 -10.38 -6.35 -1.33
CA SER A 64 -11.22 -5.42 -2.09
C SER A 64 -10.46 -4.58 -3.14
N SER A 65 -9.14 -4.77 -3.23
CA SER A 65 -8.24 -4.10 -4.16
C SER A 65 -7.87 -4.99 -5.34
N ASP A 66 -7.52 -4.39 -6.48
CA ASP A 66 -7.07 -5.12 -7.67
C ASP A 66 -5.62 -5.61 -7.53
N ALA A 67 -4.82 -4.92 -6.72
CA ALA A 67 -3.43 -5.28 -6.42
C ALA A 67 -2.97 -4.76 -5.05
N VAL A 68 -1.85 -5.29 -4.56
CA VAL A 68 -1.17 -4.85 -3.34
C VAL A 68 0.23 -4.36 -3.68
N LEU A 69 0.55 -3.13 -3.30
CA LEU A 69 1.90 -2.57 -3.32
C LEU A 69 2.49 -2.68 -1.91
N LEU A 70 3.28 -3.73 -1.67
CA LEU A 70 3.92 -4.02 -0.39
C LEU A 70 5.37 -3.50 -0.38
N GLY A 71 5.74 -2.82 0.70
CA GLY A 71 7.10 -2.36 0.98
C GLY A 71 7.98 -3.45 1.61
N ALA A 72 8.47 -3.19 2.83
CA ALA A 72 9.32 -4.11 3.59
C ALA A 72 8.73 -4.35 4.99
N ILE A 73 9.05 -5.49 5.61
CA ILE A 73 8.56 -5.92 6.93
C ILE A 73 9.71 -6.54 7.72
#